data_AF-A0A8U0A2B6-F1
#
_entry.id   AF-A0A8U0A2B6-F1
#
_cell.length_a   1.000
_cell.length_b   1.000
_cell.length_c   1.000
_cell.angle_alpha   90.00
_cell.angle_beta   90.00
_cell.angle_gamma   90.00
#
_symmetry.space_group_name_H-M   'P 1'
#
loop_
_entity.id
_entity.type
_entity.pdbx_description
1 polymer ?
#
loop_
_entity_poly.entity_id
_entity_poly.type
_entity_poly.pdbx_seq_one_letter_code
_entity_poly.pdbx_strand_id
1 'polypeptide(L)' 'MTTTFHHRPRSEGTQQPTGHKSVLICPTCGHESPLTGDWHIAETATEDGQRRVYDCPVCWTTVIAQPQLD' A
#
# COMPACT_ATOMS: atom_id res chain seq x y z
N MET A 1 -5.12 17.04 -37.80
CA MET A 1 -4.31 16.04 -37.08
C MET A 1 -5.16 15.56 -35.91
N THR A 2 -5.85 14.43 -36.07
CA THR A 2 -6.86 13.93 -35.11
C THR A 2 -6.18 12.97 -34.15
N THR A 3 -5.90 13.43 -32.93
CA THR A 3 -5.31 12.58 -31.89
C THR A 3 -6.42 11.80 -31.20
N THR A 4 -6.57 10.54 -31.57
CA THR A 4 -7.44 9.58 -30.88
C THR A 4 -6.82 9.24 -29.53
N PHE A 5 -7.38 9.79 -28.44
CA PHE A 5 -7.05 9.38 -27.08
C PHE A 5 -7.81 8.08 -26.76
N HIS A 6 -7.13 6.94 -26.80
CA HIS A 6 -7.65 5.70 -26.24
C HIS A 6 -7.56 5.75 -24.71
N HIS A 7 -8.55 6.39 -24.08
CA HIS A 7 -8.75 6.23 -22.64
C HIS A 7 -9.17 4.79 -22.37
N ARG A 8 -8.30 4.01 -21.72
CA ARG A 8 -8.71 2.73 -21.09
C ARG A 8 -9.81 3.05 -20.08
N PRO A 9 -10.93 2.33 -20.07
CA PRO A 9 -11.91 2.47 -19.00
C PRO A 9 -11.19 2.10 -17.69
N ARG A 10 -11.16 3.05 -16.76
CA ARG A 10 -10.76 2.84 -15.38
C ARG A 10 -11.64 1.72 -14.85
N SER A 11 -11.04 0.58 -14.51
CA SER A 11 -11.75 -0.55 -13.93
C SER A 11 -12.42 -0.07 -12.65
N GLU A 12 -13.72 0.21 -12.73
CA GLU A 12 -14.58 0.47 -11.59
C GLU A 12 -14.80 -0.86 -10.87
N GLY A 13 -13.76 -1.31 -10.17
CA GLY A 13 -13.89 -2.37 -9.18
C GLY A 13 -14.76 -1.83 -8.06
N THR A 14 -15.97 -2.36 -7.95
CA THR A 14 -16.91 -2.17 -6.84
C THR A 14 -16.19 -2.35 -5.50
N GLN A 15 -15.71 -1.26 -4.90
CA GLN A 15 -15.20 -1.27 -3.53
C GLN A 15 -16.39 -1.23 -2.58
N GLN A 16 -16.90 -2.41 -2.28
CA GLN A 16 -17.89 -2.62 -1.22
C GLN A 16 -17.30 -2.09 0.10
N PRO A 17 -17.96 -1.14 0.80
CA PRO A 17 -17.39 -0.54 1.99
C PRO A 17 -17.57 -1.47 3.20
N THR A 18 -16.70 -2.47 3.33
CA THR A 18 -16.58 -3.26 4.56
C THR A 18 -15.44 -2.67 5.40
N GLY A 19 -15.79 -1.71 6.28
CA GLY A 19 -14.93 -1.24 7.37
C GLY A 19 -13.67 -0.49 6.95
N HIS A 20 -13.73 0.85 6.99
CA HIS A 20 -12.60 1.72 6.70
C HIS A 20 -11.45 1.53 7.71
N LYS A 21 -10.55 0.58 7.44
CA LYS A 21 -9.24 0.50 8.06
C LYS A 21 -8.24 1.18 7.13
N SER A 22 -7.87 2.41 7.49
CA SER A 22 -6.72 3.22 7.03
C SER A 22 -6.11 2.85 5.66
N VAL A 23 -6.23 3.75 4.68
CA VAL A 23 -5.45 3.68 3.43
C VAL A 23 -4.05 4.21 3.71
N LEU A 24 -3.03 3.49 3.25
CA LEU A 24 -1.66 3.96 3.24
C LEU A 24 -1.33 4.58 1.89
N ILE A 25 -0.48 5.61 1.93
CA ILE A 25 0.02 6.30 0.74
C ILE A 25 1.54 6.25 0.78
N CYS A 26 2.16 5.72 -0.26
CA CYS A 26 3.61 5.69 -0.39
C CYS A 26 4.13 7.12 -0.66
N PRO A 27 5.02 7.66 0.19
CA PRO A 27 5.51 9.04 0.02
C PRO A 27 6.43 9.22 -1.20
N THR A 28 6.94 8.13 -1.78
CA THR A 28 7.92 8.18 -2.87
C THR A 28 7.27 8.11 -4.25
N CYS A 29 6.29 7.22 -4.45
CA CYS A 29 5.64 7.02 -5.76
C CYS A 29 4.14 7.36 -5.77
N GLY A 30 3.55 7.69 -4.61
CA GLY A 30 2.12 7.97 -4.50
C GLY A 30 1.22 6.75 -4.63
N HIS A 31 1.76 5.52 -4.53
CA HIS A 31 0.94 4.31 -4.49
C HIS A 31 0.01 4.30 -3.28
N GLU A 32 -1.27 4.06 -3.51
CA GLU A 32 -2.31 4.03 -2.47
C GLU A 32 -2.90 2.63 -2.39
N SER A 33 -2.94 2.06 -1.19
CA SER A 33 -3.59 0.77 -0.95
C SER A 33 -4.04 0.67 0.51
N PRO A 34 -5.16 -0.01 0.83
CA PRO A 34 -5.57 -0.26 2.22
C PRO A 34 -4.44 -0.88 3.04
N LEU A 35 -4.43 -0.69 4.37
CA LEU A 35 -3.39 -1.28 5.24
C LEU A 35 -3.26 -2.81 5.10
N THR A 36 -4.36 -3.52 4.81
CA THR A 36 -4.41 -4.96 4.54
C THR A 36 -4.38 -5.30 3.05
N GLY A 37 -4.05 -4.32 2.20
CA GLY A 37 -3.99 -4.45 0.76
C GLY A 37 -2.64 -4.99 0.29
N ASP A 38 -2.18 -4.48 -0.85
CA ASP A 38 -1.05 -5.02 -1.63
C ASP A 38 0.35 -4.66 -1.08
N TRP A 39 0.44 -4.24 0.17
CA TRP A 39 1.73 -3.94 0.81
C TRP A 39 2.54 -5.21 1.02
N HIS A 40 3.85 -5.14 0.78
CA HIS A 40 4.76 -6.22 1.17
C HIS A 40 5.02 -6.10 2.67
N ILE A 41 4.58 -7.10 3.43
CA ILE A 41 4.71 -7.10 4.88
C ILE A 41 5.88 -8.00 5.26
N ALA A 42 6.87 -7.44 5.96
CA ALA A 42 7.99 -8.17 6.52
C ALA A 42 7.99 -8.08 8.04
N GLU A 43 8.24 -9.20 8.71
CA GLU A 43 8.44 -9.25 10.16
C GLU A 43 9.94 -9.36 10.43
N THR A 44 10.48 -8.38 11.13
CA THR A 44 11.92 -8.29 11.44
C THR A 44 12.10 -8.32 12.95
N ALA A 45 12.93 -9.24 13.44
CA ALA A 45 13.37 -9.23 14.82
C ALA A 45 14.53 -8.23 14.98
N THR A 46 14.36 -7.27 15.89
CA THR A 46 15.37 -6.29 16.28
C THR A 46 15.72 -6.46 17.76
N GLU A 47 16.79 -5.82 18.24
CA GLU A 47 17.16 -5.87 19.67
C GLU A 47 16.03 -5.35 20.58
N ASP A 48 15.23 -4.42 20.09
CA ASP A 48 14.06 -3.84 20.78
C ASP A 48 12.76 -4.67 20.64
N GLY A 49 12.82 -5.84 20.00
CA GLY A 49 11.68 -6.74 19.79
C GLY A 49 11.27 -6.92 18.34
N GLN A 50 10.08 -7.48 18.12
CA GLN A 50 9.54 -7.74 16.79
C GLN A 50 8.99 -6.47 16.16
N ARG A 51 9.28 -6.26 14.88
CA ARG A 51 8.79 -5.13 14.10
C ARG A 51 8.13 -5.62 12.83
N ARG A 52 6.95 -5.09 12.52
CA ARG A 52 6.25 -5.29 11.26
C ARG A 52 6.49 -4.09 10.34
N VAL A 53 7.01 -4.36 9.16
CA VAL A 53 7.40 -3.37 8.14
C VAL A 53 6.50 -3.55 6.92
N TYR A 54 6.03 -2.43 6.37
CA TYR A 54 5.16 -2.37 5.19
C TYR A 54 5.90 -1.66 4.07
N ASP A 55 6.27 -2.40 3.02
CA ASP A 55 6.98 -1.90 1.86
C ASP A 55 6.06 -1.74 0.65
N CYS A 56 6.32 -0.68 -0.12
CA CYS A 56 5.56 -0.38 -1.33
C CYS A 56 5.85 -1.41 -2.44
N PRO A 57 4.82 -2.01 -3.08
CA PRO A 57 5.02 -2.98 -4.17
C PRO A 57 5.57 -2.37 -5.47
N VAL A 58 5.51 -1.04 -5.61
CA VAL A 58 5.94 -0.34 -6.82
C VAL A 58 7.40 0.07 -6.75
N CYS A 59 7.81 0.68 -5.64
CA CYS A 59 9.14 1.29 -5.48
C CYS A 59 9.95 0.71 -4.32
N TRP A 60 9.40 -0.27 -3.58
CA TRP A 60 10.03 -0.94 -2.45
C TRP A 60 10.41 -0.03 -1.28
N THR A 61 9.92 1.21 -1.27
CA THR A 61 10.07 2.10 -0.13
C THR A 61 9.24 1.61 1.05
N THR A 62 9.86 1.50 2.21
CA THR A 62 9.18 1.30 3.49
C THR A 62 8.26 2.47 3.81
N VAL A 63 6.96 2.20 3.89
CA VAL A 63 5.93 3.20 4.15
C VAL A 63 5.65 3.30 5.65
N ILE A 64 5.61 2.16 6.34
CA ILE A 64 5.38 2.09 7.78
C ILE A 64 6.27 1.02 8.39
N ALA A 65 6.76 1.27 9.60
CA ALA A 65 7.44 0.26 10.39
C ALA A 65 6.98 0.35 11.84
N GLN A 66 6.14 -0.59 12.27
CA GLN A 66 5.47 -0.62 13.58
C GLN A 66 6.08 -1.67 14.50
N PRO A 67 6.35 -1.36 15.79
CA PRO A 67 6.67 -2.39 16.76
C PRO A 67 5.45 -3.30 16.96
N GLN A 68 5.69 -4.60 17.05
CA GLN A 68 4.70 -5.60 17.45
C GLN A 68 4.78 -5.74 18.96
N LEU A 69 3.82 -5.16 19.68
CA LEU A 69 3.58 -5.48 21.08
C LEU A 69 2.74 -6.77 21.10
N ASP A 70 3.33 -7.86 21.58
CA ASP A 70 2.62 -9.09 21.90
C ASP A 70 1.74 -8.88 23.14
#